data_AF-E5Y916-F1
#
_entry.id   AF-E5Y916-F1
#
_cell.length_a   1.000
_cell.length_b   1.000
_cell.length_c   1.000
_cell.angle_alpha   90.00
_cell.angle_beta   90.00
_cell.angle_gamma   90.00
#
_symmetry.space_group_name_H-M   'P 1'
#
loop_
_entity.id
_entity.type
_entity.pdbx_description
1 polymer ?
#
loop_
_entity_poly.entity_id
_entity_poly.type
_entity_poly.pdbx_seq_one_letter_code
_entity_poly.pdbx_strand_id
1 'polypeptide(L)'
;MGYTAENGNRFVTHAFRGLFSTTAYNIFGASSLAVELQLAHVEQNKVKAAYHKTSLRTALAERRALLQQYADYLDELRAKALKAME
;
A
#
# COMPACT_ATOMS: atom_id res chain seq x y z
N MET A 1 -4.65 17.49 -8.77
CA MET A 1 -4.60 16.71 -7.51
C MET A 1 -4.50 17.71 -6.37
N GLY A 2 -5.61 18.02 -5.71
CA GLY A 2 -5.70 19.17 -4.82
C GLY A 2 -5.59 18.79 -3.35
N TYR A 3 -4.51 19.21 -2.71
CA TYR A 3 -4.51 19.60 -1.30
C TYR A 3 -4.26 21.11 -1.29
N THR A 4 -5.32 21.91 -1.25
CA THR A 4 -5.17 23.32 -0.88
C THR A 4 -5.43 23.44 0.62
N ALA A 5 -4.50 24.11 1.31
CA ALA A 5 -4.40 24.22 2.77
C ALA A 5 -5.56 24.97 3.44
N GLU A 6 -6.55 25.38 2.66
CA GLU A 6 -7.73 26.18 3.04
C GLU A 6 -8.86 25.33 3.66
N ASN A 7 -8.76 23.99 3.61
CA ASN A 7 -9.70 23.08 4.28
C ASN A 7 -8.94 22.11 5.19
N GLY A 8 -8.64 22.56 6.40
CA GLY A 8 -7.78 21.91 7.38
C GLY A 8 -7.89 20.38 7.44
N ASN A 9 -6.72 19.72 7.37
CA ASN A 9 -6.42 18.39 7.90
C ASN A 9 -7.53 17.31 7.78
N ARG A 10 -8.24 17.24 6.65
CA ARG A 10 -9.20 16.15 6.43
C ARG A 10 -8.48 14.96 5.83
N PHE A 11 -8.34 13.91 6.64
CA PHE A 11 -7.94 12.60 6.16
C PHE A 11 -9.00 12.11 5.15
N VAL A 12 -8.65 12.08 3.86
CA VAL A 12 -9.56 11.65 2.79
C VAL A 12 -9.22 10.23 2.33
N THR A 13 -10.17 9.58 1.67
CA THR A 13 -10.02 8.19 1.18
C THR A 13 -8.74 7.97 0.38
N HIS A 14 -8.29 8.97 -0.40
CA HIS A 14 -7.04 8.91 -1.16
C HIS A 14 -5.78 8.87 -0.27
N ALA A 15 -5.80 9.55 0.87
CA ALA A 15 -4.66 9.57 1.81
C ALA A 15 -4.32 8.16 2.32
N PHE A 16 -5.32 7.28 2.46
CA PHE A 16 -5.09 5.87 2.84
C PHE A 16 -4.27 5.11 1.80
N ARG A 17 -4.44 5.39 0.50
CA ARG A 17 -3.61 4.77 -0.56
C ARG A 17 -2.16 5.22 -0.45
N GLY A 18 -1.94 6.50 -0.17
CA GLY A 18 -0.61 7.08 0.03
C GLY A 18 0.08 6.55 1.29
N LEU A 19 -0.68 6.37 2.39
CA LEU A 19 -0.17 5.71 3.59
C LEU A 19 0.22 4.26 3.30
N PHE A 20 -0.68 3.49 2.69
CA PHE A 20 -0.41 2.08 2.36
C PHE A 20 0.84 1.96 1.49
N SER A 21 0.95 2.74 0.41
CA SER A 21 2.11 2.65 -0.50
C SER A 21 3.40 3.02 0.22
N THR A 22 3.40 4.08 1.03
CA THR A 22 4.55 4.52 1.82
C THR A 22 4.99 3.45 2.80
N THR A 23 4.06 2.85 3.55
CA THR A 23 4.36 1.75 4.47
C THR A 23 4.87 0.52 3.74
N ALA A 24 4.22 0.12 2.65
CA ALA A 24 4.59 -1.06 1.88
C ALA A 24 6.02 -0.94 1.30
N TYR A 25 6.38 0.24 0.78
CA TYR A 25 7.72 0.48 0.24
C TYR A 25 8.78 0.64 1.33
N ASN A 26 8.53 1.50 2.33
CA ASN A 26 9.59 1.92 3.25
C ASN A 26 9.76 1.00 4.46
N ILE A 27 8.69 0.33 4.89
CA ILE A 27 8.73 -0.54 6.08
C ILE A 27 8.87 -2.00 5.66
N PHE A 28 8.12 -2.43 4.65
CA PHE A 28 8.12 -3.85 4.25
C PHE A 28 9.04 -4.16 3.07
N GLY A 29 9.58 -3.15 2.39
CA GLY A 29 10.46 -3.36 1.23
C GLY A 29 9.76 -4.09 0.09
N ALA A 30 8.45 -3.90 -0.07
CA ALA A 30 7.64 -4.65 -1.02
C ALA A 30 8.04 -4.35 -2.47
N SER A 31 7.87 -5.35 -3.34
CA SER A 31 8.09 -5.17 -4.78
C SER A 31 7.07 -4.18 -5.36
N SER A 32 7.53 -3.33 -6.29
CA SER A 32 6.65 -2.35 -6.93
C SER A 32 5.46 -3.03 -7.63
N LEU A 33 5.68 -4.18 -8.26
CA LEU A 33 4.59 -4.92 -8.91
C LEU A 33 3.50 -5.35 -7.92
N ALA A 34 3.85 -5.84 -6.72
CA ALA A 34 2.86 -6.24 -5.72
C ALA A 34 2.07 -5.02 -5.17
N VAL A 35 2.74 -3.89 -4.94
CA VAL A 35 2.12 -2.65 -4.45
C VAL A 35 1.18 -2.05 -5.50
N GLU A 36 1.64 -1.91 -6.75
CA GLU A 36 0.82 -1.34 -7.82
C GLU A 36 -0.40 -2.22 -8.14
N LEU A 37 -0.26 -3.55 -8.06
CA LEU A 37 -1.39 -4.48 -8.16
C LEU A 37 -2.42 -4.26 -7.05
N GLN A 38 -1.96 -4.04 -5.81
CA GLN A 38 -2.87 -3.75 -4.71
C GLN A 38 -3.55 -2.39 -4.86
N LEU A 39 -2.83 -1.41 -5.39
CA LEU A 39 -3.37 -0.10 -5.72
C LEU A 39 -4.17 -0.11 -7.03
N ALA A 40 -4.39 -1.26 -7.67
CA ALA A 40 -5.13 -1.37 -8.93
C ALA A 40 -4.71 -0.31 -9.97
N HIS A 41 -3.43 0.06 -9.96
CA HIS A 41 -2.91 1.06 -10.88
C HIS A 41 -2.68 0.42 -12.25
N VAL A 42 -2.99 1.18 -13.29
CA VAL A 42 -2.74 0.74 -14.66
C VAL A 42 -1.30 1.09 -15.01
N GLU A 43 -0.50 0.08 -15.35
CA GLU A 43 0.86 0.28 -15.86
C GLU A 43 0.81 1.01 -17.21
N GLN A 44 1.36 2.23 -17.24
CA GLN A 44 1.37 3.06 -18.45
C GLN A 44 2.50 2.65 -19.40
N ASN A 45 3.57 2.05 -18.89
CA ASN A 45 4.69 1.61 -19.71
C ASN A 45 4.40 0.25 -20.36
N LYS A 46 4.13 0.27 -21.67
CA LYS A 46 3.81 -0.92 -22.47
C LYS A 46 4.89 -2.02 -22.43
N VAL A 47 6.16 -1.64 -22.30
CA VAL A 47 7.28 -2.60 -22.21
C VAL A 47 7.22 -3.31 -20.86
N LYS A 48 7.11 -2.57 -19.75
CA LYS A 48 6.95 -3.16 -18.41
C LYS A 48 5.70 -4.03 -18.31
N ALA A 49 4.58 -3.56 -18.86
CA ALA A 49 3.33 -4.32 -18.87
C ALA A 49 3.44 -5.69 -19.57
N ALA A 50 4.24 -5.79 -20.64
CA ALA A 50 4.48 -7.06 -21.33
C ALA A 50 5.23 -8.07 -20.44
N TYR A 51 6.27 -7.62 -19.73
CA TYR A 51 7.02 -8.47 -18.79
C TYR A 51 6.23 -8.79 -17.51
N HIS A 52 5.39 -7.87 -17.03
CA HIS A 52 4.53 -8.08 -15.87
C HIS A 52 3.62 -9.31 -16.03
N LYS A 53 3.17 -9.63 -17.25
CA LYS A 53 2.34 -10.82 -17.50
C LYS A 53 2.99 -12.12 -17.03
N THR A 54 4.30 -12.28 -17.23
CA THR A 54 5.06 -13.45 -16.79
C THR A 54 5.26 -13.44 -15.27
N SER A 55 5.47 -12.26 -14.69
CA SER A 55 5.70 -12.06 -13.25
C SER A 55 4.42 -12.05 -12.40
N LEU A 56 3.23 -12.05 -13.01
CA LEU A 56 1.95 -11.94 -12.29
C LEU A 56 1.72 -13.07 -11.27
N ARG A 57 2.12 -14.32 -11.57
CA ARG A 57 1.93 -15.44 -10.63
C ARG A 57 2.71 -15.22 -9.33
N THR A 58 3.97 -14.83 -9.43
CA THR A 58 4.82 -14.54 -8.27
C THR A 58 4.34 -13.31 -7.52
N ALA A 59 3.98 -12.25 -8.26
CA ALA A 59 3.47 -11.01 -7.68
C ALA A 59 2.15 -11.16 -6.93
N LEU A 60 1.29 -12.12 -7.30
CA LEU A 60 0.06 -12.41 -6.56
C LEU A 60 0.35 -13.05 -5.19
N ALA A 61 1.34 -13.94 -5.12
CA ALA A 61 1.78 -14.52 -3.85
C ALA A 61 2.43 -13.44 -2.96
N GLU A 62 3.31 -12.62 -3.52
CA GLU A 62 3.91 -11.47 -2.83
C GLU A 62 2.86 -10.48 -2.34
N ARG A 63 1.88 -10.13 -3.18
CA ARG A 63 0.76 -9.25 -2.80
C ARG A 63 -0.02 -9.82 -1.62
N ARG A 64 -0.30 -11.12 -1.61
CA ARG A 64 -1.01 -11.76 -0.48
C ARG A 64 -0.18 -11.68 0.80
N ALA A 65 1.10 -12.02 0.73
CA ALA A 65 2.00 -11.94 1.89
C ALA A 65 2.11 -10.50 2.41
N LEU A 66 2.26 -9.52 1.50
CA LEU A 66 2.28 -8.10 1.82
C LEU A 66 1.01 -7.65 2.55
N LEU A 67 -0.17 -8.08 2.09
CA LEU A 67 -1.43 -7.72 2.73
C LEU A 67 -1.60 -8.34 4.10
N GLN A 68 -1.11 -9.58 4.29
CA GLN A 68 -1.10 -10.19 5.61
C GLN A 68 -0.19 -9.41 6.55
N GLN A 69 1.04 -9.12 6.13
CA GLN A 69 2.00 -8.34 6.92
C GLN A 69 1.46 -6.94 7.27
N TYR A 70 0.76 -6.29 6.33
CA TYR A 70 0.11 -5.01 6.60
C TYR A 70 -1.03 -5.13 7.61
N ALA A 71 -1.85 -6.19 7.54
CA ALA A 71 -2.90 -6.44 8.52
C ALA A 71 -2.32 -6.64 9.92
N ASP A 72 -1.29 -7.48 10.04
CA ASP A 72 -0.62 -7.77 11.31
C ASP A 72 -0.02 -6.47 11.91
N TYR A 73 0.60 -5.63 11.07
CA TYR A 73 1.11 -4.33 11.49
C TYR A 73 0.01 -3.39 12.01
N LEU A 74 -1.17 -3.36 11.37
CA LEU A 74 -2.30 -2.55 11.84
C LEU A 74 -2.84 -3.08 13.18
N ASP A 75 -2.90 -4.39 13.35
CA ASP A 75 -3.32 -5.02 14.61
C ASP A 75 -2.35 -4.70 15.76
N GLU A 76 -1.04 -4.71 15.50
CA GLU A 76 -0.03 -4.28 16.47
C GLU A 76 -0.19 -2.80 16.86
N LEU A 77 -0.41 -1.92 15.89
CA LEU A 77 -0.64 -0.49 16.15
C LEU A 77 -1.90 -0.30 16.99
N ARG A 78 -2.98 -1.02 16.68
CA ARG A 78 -4.22 -0.99 17.44
C ARG A 78 -4.00 -1.46 18.87
N ALA A 79 -3.29 -2.57 19.06
CA ALA A 79 -2.99 -3.10 20.39
C ALA A 79 -2.14 -2.13 21.22
N LYS A 80 -1.14 -1.48 20.60
CA LYS A 80 -0.33 -0.43 21.25
C LYS A 80 -1.19 0.78 21.65
N ALA A 81 -2.09 1.21 20.78
CA ALA A 81 -2.99 2.33 21.06
C ALA A 81 -3.92 2.03 22.24
N LEU A 82 -4.50 0.81 22.31
CA LEU A 82 -5.37 0.41 23.41
C LEU A 82 -4.62 0.40 24.75
N LYS A 83 -3.41 -0.17 24.80
CA LYS A 83 -2.57 -0.18 26.01
C LYS A 83 -2.17 1.20 26.50
N ALA A 84 -2.00 2.17 25.60
CA ALA A 84 -1.65 3.54 25.96
C ALA A 84 -2.84 4.33 26.55
N MET A 85 -4.07 3.79 26.43
CA MET A 85 -5.29 4.38 26.98
C MET A 85 -5.70 3.76 28.33
N GLU A 86 -5.00 2.71 28.77
CA GLU A 86 -5.09 2.11 30.11
C GLU A 86 -4.16 2.82 31.09
#